data_AF-A0A4Y8I535-F1
#
_entry.id   AF-A0A4Y8I535-F1
#
_cell.length_a   1.000
_cell.length_b   1.000
_cell.length_c   1.000
_cell.angle_alpha   90.00
_cell.angle_beta   90.00
_cell.angle_gamma   90.00
#
_symmetry.space_group_name_H-M   'P 1'
#
loop_
_entity.id
_entity.type
_entity.pdbx_description
1 polymer ?
#
loop_
_entity_poly.entity_id
_entity_poly.type
_entity_poly.pdbx_seq_one_letter_code
_entity_poly.pdbx_strand_id
1 'polypeptide(L)' 'MDSLAHKAALSIGGRSIGVLGSGLDRIYPQENVGLSTALIEKGALISEFPMGTAPDRGNFPQRNRII' A
#
# COMPACT_ATOMS: atom_id res chain seq x y z
N MET A 1 -0.49 -7.79 -8.26
CA MET A 1 -1.52 -8.69 -7.70
C MET A 1 -2.09 -8.14 -6.39
N ASP A 2 -1.31 -7.43 -5.57
CA ASP A 2 -1.74 -6.86 -4.27
C ASP A 2 -2.96 -5.93 -4.36
N SER A 3 -2.98 -5.01 -5.33
CA SER A 3 -4.11 -4.08 -5.49
C SER A 3 -5.45 -4.79 -5.68
N LEU A 4 -5.47 -5.95 -6.35
CA LEU A 4 -6.69 -6.73 -6.56
C LEU A 4 -7.13 -7.44 -5.27
N ALA A 5 -6.19 -7.96 -4.48
CA ALA A 5 -6.50 -8.58 -3.19
C ALA A 5 -7.10 -7.55 -2.21
N HIS A 6 -6.50 -6.36 -2.11
CA HIS A 6 -7.04 -5.26 -1.31
C HIS A 6 -8.44 -4.84 -1.77
N LYS A 7 -8.64 -4.69 -3.10
CA LYS A 7 -9.97 -4.35 -3.65
C LYS A 7 -11.02 -5.42 -3.34
N ALA A 8 -10.67 -6.70 -3.47
CA ALA A 8 -11.59 -7.80 -3.16
C ALA A 8 -11.98 -7.80 -1.67
N ALA A 9 -11.00 -7.67 -0.77
CA ALA A 9 -11.25 -7.60 0.67
C ALA A 9 -12.15 -6.42 1.04
N LEU A 10 -11.93 -5.25 0.43
CA LEU A 10 -12.75 -4.05 0.67
C LEU A 10 -14.16 -4.19 0.07
N SER A 11 -14.31 -4.88 -1.08
CA SER A 11 -15.60 -5.03 -1.77
C SER A 11 -16.62 -5.85 -0.98
N ILE A 12 -16.15 -6.79 -0.14
CA ILE A 12 -17.02 -7.59 0.73
C ILE A 12 -17.26 -6.92 2.11
N GLY A 13 -16.86 -5.66 2.26
CA GLY A 13 -16.96 -4.93 3.53
C GLY A 13 -15.91 -5.32 4.57
N GLY A 14 -14.89 -6.08 4.16
CA GLY A 14 -13.77 -6.46 5.03
C GLY A 14 -12.80 -5.30 5.28
N ARG A 15 -11.74 -5.62 6.03
CA ARG A 15 -10.62 -4.72 6.31
C ARG A 15 -9.37 -5.23 5.62
N SER A 16 -8.47 -4.32 5.25
CA SER A 16 -7.20 -4.70 4.63
C SER A 16 -6.11 -3.71 4.99
N ILE A 17 -4.89 -4.22 5.17
CA ILE A 17 -3.72 -3.41 5.54
C ILE A 17 -2.74 -3.45 4.37
N GLY A 18 -2.45 -2.28 3.78
CA GLY A 18 -1.45 -2.15 2.74
C GLY A 18 -0.12 -1.75 3.33
N VAL A 19 0.95 -2.44 2.94
CA VAL A 19 2.31 -1.96 3.21
C VAL A 19 2.75 -1.12 2.00
N LEU A 20 3.62 -0.11 2.18
CA LEU A 20 4.25 0.64 1.08
C LEU A 20 5.73 0.30 0.97
N GLY A 21 6.27 0.40 -0.26
CA GLY A 21 7.70 0.34 -0.55
C GLY A 21 8.37 1.73 -0.62
N SER A 22 7.71 2.74 -0.08
CA SER A 22 8.03 4.18 -0.16
C SER A 22 7.50 4.91 1.07
N GLY A 23 7.87 6.17 1.27
CA GLY A 23 7.31 6.98 2.36
C GLY A 23 5.78 7.07 2.29
N LEU A 24 5.10 7.25 3.43
CA LEU A 24 3.64 7.34 3.49
C LEU A 24 3.07 8.54 2.68
N ASP A 25 3.90 9.55 2.41
CA ASP A 25 3.61 10.70 1.54
C ASP A 25 3.79 10.41 0.04
N ARG A 26 4.28 9.23 -0.33
CA ARG A 26 4.65 8.85 -1.70
C ARG A 26 3.89 7.60 -2.14
N ILE A 27 2.59 7.74 -2.43
CA ILE A 27 1.78 6.66 -2.99
C ILE A 27 2.24 6.32 -4.42
N TYR A 28 2.61 5.07 -4.65
CA TYR A 28 2.98 4.56 -5.98
C TYR A 28 2.45 3.14 -6.22
N PRO A 29 2.00 2.82 -7.44
CA PRO A 29 1.77 3.73 -8.56
C PRO A 29 0.62 4.72 -8.29
N GLN A 30 0.60 5.87 -8.98
CA GLN A 30 -0.37 6.96 -8.74
C GLN A 30 -1.82 6.52 -8.99
N GLU A 31 -2.05 5.53 -9.85
CA GLU A 31 -3.36 4.89 -10.05
C GLU A 31 -3.94 4.25 -8.77
N ASN A 32 -3.09 3.88 -7.81
CA ASN A 32 -3.50 3.27 -6.54
C ASN A 32 -3.84 4.30 -5.46
N VAL A 33 -3.85 5.61 -5.75
CA VAL A 33 -4.26 6.63 -4.77
C VAL A 33 -5.67 6.36 -4.24
N GLY A 34 -6.64 6.08 -5.12
CA GLY A 34 -8.00 5.77 -4.69
C GLY A 34 -8.09 4.50 -3.84
N LEU A 35 -7.29 3.49 -4.15
CA LEU A 35 -7.20 2.28 -3.32
C LEU A 35 -6.57 2.56 -1.95
N SER A 36 -5.55 3.40 -1.91
CA SER A 36 -4.87 3.78 -0.67
C SER A 36 -5.80 4.55 0.26
N THR A 37 -6.62 5.45 -0.28
CA THR A 37 -7.68 6.12 0.48
C THR A 37 -8.68 5.12 1.06
N ALA A 38 -9.16 4.17 0.25
CA ALA A 38 -10.10 3.15 0.72
C ALA A 38 -9.50 2.23 1.80
N LEU A 39 -8.20 1.94 1.71
CA LEU A 39 -7.47 1.22 2.75
C LEU A 39 -7.34 2.02 4.04
N ILE A 40 -7.12 3.33 3.98
CA ILE A 40 -7.08 4.20 5.16
C ILE A 40 -8.44 4.26 5.85
N GLU A 41 -9.54 4.32 5.10
CA GLU A 41 -10.89 4.40 5.66
C GLU A 41 -11.34 3.11 6.37
N LYS A 42 -10.93 1.94 5.85
CA LYS A 42 -11.43 0.63 6.31
C LYS A 42 -10.35 -0.28 6.90
N GLY A 43 -9.12 0.19 7.02
CA GLY A 43 -7.99 -0.62 7.43
C GLY A 43 -6.81 0.25 7.83
N ALA A 44 -5.64 0.03 7.22
CA ALA A 44 -4.46 0.83 7.47
C ALA A 44 -3.49 0.82 6.28
N LEU A 45 -2.60 1.81 6.26
CA LEU A 45 -1.44 1.87 5.39
C LEU A 45 -0.19 1.99 6.26
N ILE A 46 0.79 1.11 6.07
CA ILE A 46 2.04 1.10 6.84
C ILE A 46 3.25 1.19 5.92
N SER A 47 4.33 1.82 6.38
CA SER A 47 5.59 1.87 5.65
C SER A 47 6.76 1.76 6.62
N GLU A 48 7.82 1.09 6.18
CA GLU A 48 9.11 1.06 6.87
C GLU A 48 10.05 2.17 6.41
N PHE A 49 9.66 2.93 5.39
CA PHE A 49 10.48 3.97 4.81
C PHE A 49 10.15 5.35 5.41
N PRO A 50 11.15 6.19 5.69
CA PRO A 50 10.92 7.56 6.12
C PRO A 50 10.05 8.36 5.14
N MET A 51 9.37 9.38 5.66
CA MET A 51 8.67 10.37 4.84
C MET A 51 9.62 10.97 3.79
N GLY A 52 9.14 11.18 2.58
CA GLY A 52 9.91 11.67 1.44
C GLY A 52 10.63 10.58 0.63
N THR A 53 10.67 9.32 1.11
CA THR A 53 11.34 8.24 0.39
C THR A 53 10.61 7.92 -0.91
N ALA A 54 11.30 8.13 -2.03
CA ALA A 54 10.76 7.86 -3.35
C ALA A 54 10.51 6.36 -3.57
N PRO A 55 9.48 5.99 -4.35
CA PRO A 55 9.25 4.61 -4.75
C PRO A 55 10.36 4.16 -5.70
N ASP A 56 11.26 3.30 -5.24
CA ASP A 56 12.26 2.66 -6.10
C ASP A 56 11.75 1.29 -6.56
N ARG A 57 11.95 0.93 -7.83
CA ARG A 57 11.71 -0.43 -8.32
C ARG A 57 12.56 -1.46 -7.56
N GLY A 58 13.70 -1.04 -7.02
CA GLY A 58 14.57 -1.83 -6.14
C GLY A 58 14.04 -2.09 -4.74
N ASN A 59 12.98 -1.42 -4.29
CA ASN A 59 12.37 -1.63 -2.95
C ASN A 59 11.32 -2.77 -2.95
N PHE A 60 10.86 -3.18 -4.13
CA PHE A 60 9.86 -4.26 -4.27
C PHE A 60 10.33 -5.63 -3.76
N PRO A 61 11.61 -6.06 -3.94
CA PRO A 61 12.12 -7.29 -3.32
C PRO A 61 12.20 -7.22 -1.79
N GLN A 62 12.40 -6.02 -1.23
CA GLN A 62 12.53 -5.80 0.21
C GLN A 62 11.18 -5.92 0.93
N ARG A 63 10.07 -5.69 0.22
CA ARG A 63 8.70 -5.84 0.71
C ARG A 63 8.29 -7.29 0.99
N ASN A 64 8.97 -8.27 0.41
CA ASN A 64 8.66 -9.70 0.60
C ASN A 64 9.16 -10.29 1.93
N ARG A 65 9.71 -9.49 2.84
CA ARG A 65 10.04 -9.94 4.21
C ARG A 65 8.90 -9.77 5.22
N ILE A 66 7.83 -9.06 4.87
CA ILE A 66 6.77 -8.65 5.83
C ILE A 66 5.35 -9.07 5.39
N ILE A 67 5.16 -9.50 4.13
CA ILE A 67 3.89 -10.04 3.66
C ILE A 67 3.67 -11.45 4.20
#